data_AF-A0AAV0LPH7-F1
#
_entry.id   AF-A0AAV0LPH7-F1
#
_cell.length_a   1.000
_cell.length_b   1.000
_cell.length_c   1.000
_cell.angle_alpha   90.00
_cell.angle_beta   90.00
_cell.angle_gamma   90.00
#
_symmetry.space_group_name_H-M   'P 1'
#
loop_
_entity.id
_entity.type
_entity.pdbx_description
1 polymer ?
#
loop_
_entity_poly.entity_id
_entity_poly.type
_entity_poly.pdbx_seq_one_letter_code
_entity_poly.pdbx_strand_id
1 'polypeptide(L)'
;MQGPKRRLEQRGKLTLSFSFLPSSSYKYGATAAHRNKPQGEGISRRLERQKQPTAYNMGAEGLPRTATTNGETAPHHHPPQILGLQPAALVDHVARVDLSLLDRIPGDRGGSIPVAIEELDGILTEVKAHVLASPDGSSLAKTIAGGSVANTIRGLSAGFGLSCGIIGACGDDDQGRLFVSNMTFHGINISRLRSKKGFTAQCVCLVDELGNRTMRPCLSNAVKVQVLA
;
A
#
# COMPACT_ATOMS: atom_id res chain seq x y z
N MET A 1 28.02 -19.06 -53.52
CA MET A 1 26.77 -18.55 -52.93
C MET A 1 26.45 -19.31 -51.66
N GLN A 2 26.61 -18.70 -50.49
CA GLN A 2 26.10 -19.19 -49.19
C GLN A 2 25.56 -17.96 -48.43
N GLY A 3 24.26 -17.96 -48.14
CA GLY A 3 23.55 -16.84 -47.51
C GLY A 3 23.85 -16.69 -46.01
N PRO A 4 23.47 -15.55 -45.39
CA PRO A 4 23.88 -15.24 -44.03
C PRO A 4 23.02 -15.98 -42.98
N LYS A 5 23.70 -16.53 -41.98
CA LYS A 5 23.13 -17.16 -40.78
C LYS A 5 22.34 -16.13 -39.96
N ARG A 6 21.06 -16.40 -39.69
CA ARG A 6 20.22 -15.59 -38.80
C ARG A 6 20.67 -15.77 -37.35
N ARG A 7 21.00 -14.67 -36.69
CA ARG A 7 21.33 -14.60 -35.26
C ARG A 7 20.03 -14.67 -34.48
N LEU A 8 19.85 -15.73 -33.68
CA LEU A 8 18.69 -15.89 -32.80
C LEU A 8 18.84 -14.88 -31.65
N GLU A 9 18.00 -13.86 -31.62
CA GLU A 9 17.95 -12.85 -30.57
C GLU A 9 17.20 -13.44 -29.36
N GLN A 10 17.94 -13.84 -28.33
CA GLN A 10 17.34 -14.27 -27.06
C GLN A 10 16.81 -13.04 -26.32
N ARG A 11 15.50 -12.80 -26.40
CA ARG A 11 14.80 -11.86 -25.51
C ARG A 11 14.81 -12.42 -24.09
N GLY A 12 15.69 -11.90 -23.26
CA GLY A 12 15.68 -12.16 -21.82
C GLY A 12 14.34 -11.72 -21.22
N LYS A 13 13.59 -12.68 -20.66
CA LYS A 13 12.47 -12.37 -19.76
C LYS A 13 13.07 -11.76 -18.48
N LEU A 14 12.86 -10.47 -18.26
CA LEU A 14 13.08 -9.85 -16.96
C LEU A 14 12.01 -10.39 -15.99
N THR A 15 12.40 -11.30 -15.11
CA THR A 15 11.57 -11.70 -13.96
C THR A 15 11.77 -10.65 -12.86
N LEU A 16 10.85 -9.69 -12.76
CA LEU A 16 10.77 -8.75 -11.64
C LEU A 16 10.34 -9.51 -10.39
N SER A 17 11.30 -9.88 -9.55
CA SER A 17 11.04 -10.46 -8.23
C SER A 17 10.72 -9.33 -7.26
N PHE A 18 9.45 -9.21 -6.87
CA PHE A 18 8.99 -8.27 -5.85
C PHE A 18 9.21 -8.88 -4.46
N SER A 19 10.37 -8.63 -3.84
CA SER A 19 10.56 -8.85 -2.41
C SER A 19 10.00 -7.64 -1.64
N PHE A 20 8.82 -7.80 -1.03
CA PHE A 20 8.22 -6.77 -0.17
C PHE A 20 8.55 -7.02 1.30
N LEU A 21 8.94 -5.95 1.99
CA LEU A 21 9.14 -5.93 3.45
C LEU A 21 7.83 -6.26 4.18
N PRO A 22 7.89 -7.00 5.30
CA PRO A 22 6.71 -7.29 6.08
C PRO A 22 6.11 -5.99 6.60
N SER A 23 4.80 -5.83 6.39
CA SER A 23 4.00 -4.85 7.11
C SER A 23 4.11 -5.16 8.59
N SER A 24 4.92 -4.39 9.31
CA SER A 24 5.08 -4.45 10.76
C SER A 24 3.70 -4.34 11.41
N SER A 25 3.25 -5.45 11.97
CA SER A 25 2.10 -5.53 12.85
C SER A 25 2.53 -4.94 14.19
N TYR A 26 2.08 -3.72 14.51
CA TYR A 26 2.17 -3.24 15.87
C TYR A 26 1.17 -4.02 16.73
N LYS A 27 1.65 -5.08 17.39
CA LYS A 27 0.96 -5.71 18.53
C LYS A 27 1.64 -5.19 19.81
N TYR A 28 0.92 -4.39 20.59
CA TYR A 28 1.29 -4.13 21.98
C TYR A 28 1.12 -5.43 22.77
N GLY A 29 2.22 -6.02 23.20
CA GLY A 29 2.23 -7.12 24.16
C GLY A 29 2.09 -6.57 25.58
N ALA A 30 1.01 -6.90 26.27
CA ALA A 30 0.95 -6.81 27.73
C ALA A 30 1.54 -8.11 28.28
N THR A 31 2.77 -8.05 28.79
CA THR A 31 3.39 -9.14 29.54
C THR A 31 2.79 -9.18 30.95
N ALA A 32 2.03 -10.23 31.25
CA ALA A 32 1.69 -10.61 32.60
C ALA A 32 2.94 -11.22 33.28
N ALA A 33 3.46 -10.55 34.30
CA ALA A 33 4.47 -11.11 35.20
C ALA A 33 3.89 -11.20 36.61
N HIS A 34 3.78 -12.44 37.07
CA HIS A 34 3.45 -12.86 38.43
C HIS A 34 4.50 -12.33 39.43
N ARG A 35 4.09 -11.62 40.49
CA ARG A 35 4.82 -11.62 41.77
C ARG A 35 3.95 -11.16 42.96
N ASN A 36 4.20 -11.82 44.08
CA ASN A 36 3.41 -11.91 45.29
C ASN A 36 3.14 -10.57 46.02
N LYS A 37 1.94 -10.45 46.60
CA LYS A 37 1.59 -9.48 47.65
C LYS A 37 1.92 -10.05 49.03
N PRO A 38 2.34 -9.20 49.98
CA PRO A 38 1.85 -9.27 51.35
C PRO A 38 0.93 -8.08 51.66
N GLN A 39 0.09 -8.31 52.67
CA GLN A 39 -0.97 -7.45 53.20
C GLN A 39 -0.41 -6.23 53.96
N GLY A 40 -1.20 -5.17 54.07
CA GLY A 40 -0.88 -4.03 54.95
C GLY A 40 -1.73 -2.79 54.67
N GLU A 41 -2.63 -2.52 55.60
CA GLU A 41 -3.59 -1.41 55.69
C GLU A 41 -2.99 0.01 55.63
N GLY A 42 -3.82 0.95 55.16
CA GLY A 42 -4.06 2.19 55.90
C GLY A 42 -3.38 3.49 55.44
N ILE A 43 -4.23 4.53 55.37
CA ILE A 43 -3.93 5.95 55.62
C ILE A 43 -3.71 6.86 54.37
N SER A 44 -4.82 7.48 53.97
CA SER A 44 -5.04 8.92 53.71
C SER A 44 -3.82 9.84 53.49
N ARG A 45 -3.74 10.48 52.31
CA ARG A 45 -3.81 11.95 52.11
C ARG A 45 -3.40 12.36 50.68
N ARG A 46 -4.30 13.12 50.02
CA ARG A 46 -4.05 14.39 49.31
C ARG A 46 -2.82 14.48 48.37
N LEU A 47 -3.04 14.38 47.05
CA LEU A 47 -2.20 15.00 46.00
C LEU A 47 -3.10 15.33 44.80
N GLU A 48 -3.31 16.59 44.44
CA GLU A 48 -2.44 17.46 43.60
C GLU A 48 -2.64 17.27 42.09
N ARG A 49 -3.20 18.34 41.49
CA ARG A 49 -2.97 18.91 40.16
C ARG A 49 -2.75 17.95 38.99
N GLN A 50 -3.77 17.89 38.13
CA GLN A 50 -3.66 17.50 36.72
C GLN A 50 -2.46 18.19 36.05
N LYS A 51 -1.50 17.38 35.57
CA LYS A 51 -0.47 17.80 34.61
C LYS A 51 -0.75 17.10 33.28
N GLN A 52 -1.00 17.91 32.25
CA GLN A 52 -1.02 17.51 30.84
C GLN A 52 0.32 16.85 30.45
N PRO A 53 0.32 15.77 29.65
CA PRO A 53 1.55 15.18 29.16
C PRO A 53 2.16 16.07 28.06
N THR A 54 3.39 16.50 28.31
CA THR A 54 4.28 17.22 27.39
C THR A 54 4.67 16.34 26.20
N ALA A 55 4.63 16.91 25.00
CA ALA A 55 5.09 16.29 23.77
C ALA A 55 6.58 15.93 23.84
N TYR A 56 6.90 14.66 23.54
CA TYR A 56 8.29 14.20 23.38
C TYR A 56 8.83 14.68 22.03
N ASN A 57 9.86 15.53 22.10
CA ASN A 57 10.54 16.13 20.97
C ASN A 57 11.70 15.19 20.55
N MET A 58 11.61 14.53 19.39
CA MET A 58 12.75 13.85 18.77
C MET A 58 13.28 14.75 17.67
N GLY A 59 14.48 15.28 17.90
CA GLY A 59 15.09 16.35 17.12
C GLY A 59 15.49 15.95 15.70
N ALA A 60 14.96 16.71 14.74
CA ALA A 60 15.76 17.24 13.64
C ALA A 60 15.52 18.76 13.66
N GLU A 61 16.52 19.53 14.11
CA GLU A 61 16.41 20.99 14.24
C GLU A 61 16.21 21.62 12.85
N GLY A 62 15.02 22.18 12.62
CA GLY A 62 14.77 23.08 11.51
C GLY A 62 15.20 24.50 11.89
N LEU A 63 16.01 25.14 11.04
CA LEU A 63 16.38 26.55 11.21
C LEU A 63 15.13 27.46 11.29
N PRO A 64 15.14 28.51 12.14
CA PRO A 64 14.00 29.40 12.31
C PRO A 64 13.81 30.30 11.08
N ARG A 65 12.62 30.23 10.47
CA ARG A 65 12.18 31.18 9.43
C ARG A 65 11.76 32.48 10.08
N THR A 66 12.48 33.56 9.76
CA THR A 66 12.08 34.93 10.05
C THR A 66 10.75 35.26 9.38
N ALA A 67 9.83 35.83 10.16
CA ALA A 67 8.52 36.27 9.71
C ALA A 67 8.64 37.46 8.74
N THR A 68 7.94 37.39 7.62
CA THR A 68 7.51 38.58 6.86
C THR A 68 6.06 38.43 6.43
N THR A 69 5.34 39.52 6.64
CA THR A 69 3.91 39.80 6.52
C THR A 69 3.37 39.81 5.10
N ASN A 70 2.08 39.47 5.00
CA ASN A 70 1.07 39.91 4.03
C ASN A 70 1.18 39.46 2.57
N GLY A 71 0.23 38.60 2.20
CA GLY A 71 -0.12 38.24 0.83
C GLY A 71 -0.71 36.82 0.83
N GLU A 72 -1.98 36.68 0.48
CA GLU A 72 -2.61 35.40 0.16
C GLU A 72 -1.92 34.81 -1.09
N THR A 73 -0.75 34.23 -0.90
CA THR A 73 -0.07 33.43 -1.91
C THR A 73 -0.68 32.05 -1.87
N ALA A 74 -1.32 31.64 -2.97
CA ALA A 74 -1.67 30.25 -3.23
C ALA A 74 -0.50 29.34 -2.81
N PRO A 75 -0.75 28.17 -2.17
CA PRO A 75 0.31 27.37 -1.58
C PRO A 75 1.37 27.06 -2.66
N HIS A 76 2.55 27.67 -2.50
CA HIS A 76 3.72 27.39 -3.32
C HIS A 76 4.13 25.94 -3.04
N HIS A 77 3.52 24.99 -3.74
CA HIS A 77 3.98 23.61 -3.71
C HIS A 77 5.31 23.55 -4.44
N HIS A 78 6.40 23.60 -3.65
CA HIS A 78 7.71 23.18 -4.13
C HIS A 78 7.58 21.82 -4.81
N PRO A 79 8.29 21.58 -5.92
CA PRO A 79 8.26 20.28 -6.58
C PRO A 79 8.62 19.17 -5.58
N PRO A 80 8.01 17.98 -5.72
CA PRO A 80 8.30 16.89 -4.80
C PRO A 80 9.79 16.56 -4.82
N GLN A 81 10.37 16.33 -3.65
CA GLN A 81 11.78 15.95 -3.48
C GLN A 81 12.03 14.55 -4.06
N ILE A 82 11.05 13.66 -3.92
CA ILE A 82 11.10 12.29 -4.43
C ILE A 82 9.94 12.06 -5.37
N LEU A 83 10.23 11.53 -6.56
CA LEU A 83 9.23 11.22 -7.57
C LEU A 83 9.29 9.73 -7.91
N GLY A 84 8.21 9.01 -7.63
CA GLY A 84 8.08 7.60 -7.96
C GLY A 84 7.45 7.41 -9.34
N LEU A 85 8.06 6.58 -10.18
CA LEU A 85 7.46 6.15 -11.45
C LEU A 85 6.70 4.83 -11.27
N GLN A 86 5.37 4.89 -11.30
CA GLN A 86 4.50 3.72 -11.32
C GLN A 86 3.67 3.76 -12.62
N PRO A 87 4.10 3.06 -13.69
CA PRO A 87 3.52 3.30 -15.01
C PRO A 87 2.00 3.11 -15.08
N ALA A 88 1.48 2.11 -14.37
CA ALA A 88 0.06 1.87 -14.17
C ALA A 88 -0.26 1.91 -12.67
N ALA A 89 -1.26 2.69 -12.29
CA ALA A 89 -1.85 2.64 -10.96
C ALA A 89 -2.40 1.23 -10.72
N LEU A 90 -2.22 0.73 -9.50
CA LEU A 90 -2.62 -0.61 -9.08
C LEU A 90 -3.45 -0.46 -7.80
N VAL A 91 -4.53 -1.22 -7.69
CA VAL A 91 -5.29 -1.38 -6.45
C VAL A 91 -5.10 -2.79 -5.92
N ASP A 92 -4.77 -2.92 -4.65
CA ASP A 92 -4.65 -4.21 -3.97
C ASP A 92 -5.95 -4.52 -3.23
N HIS A 93 -6.54 -5.69 -3.52
CA HIS A 93 -7.63 -6.32 -2.77
C HIS A 93 -7.03 -7.37 -1.84
N VAL A 94 -6.78 -6.99 -0.60
CA VAL A 94 -6.15 -7.86 0.40
C VAL A 94 -7.23 -8.60 1.16
N ALA A 95 -7.23 -9.92 1.10
CA ALA A 95 -8.18 -10.75 1.84
C ALA A 95 -7.46 -11.82 2.65
N ARG A 96 -7.84 -11.98 3.93
CA ARG A 96 -7.47 -13.17 4.71
C ARG A 96 -8.36 -14.32 4.30
N VAL A 97 -7.77 -15.49 4.07
CA VAL A 97 -8.47 -16.65 3.52
C VAL A 97 -7.96 -17.94 4.16
N ASP A 98 -8.83 -18.94 4.21
CA ASP A 98 -8.45 -20.29 4.60
C ASP A 98 -7.84 -21.09 3.43
N LEU A 99 -7.29 -22.27 3.76
CA LEU A 99 -6.73 -23.20 2.78
C LEU A 99 -7.77 -23.68 1.76
N SER A 100 -9.04 -23.81 2.16
CA SER A 100 -10.10 -24.31 1.28
C SER A 100 -10.36 -23.36 0.12
N LEU A 101 -10.36 -22.04 0.38
CA LEU A 101 -10.52 -21.03 -0.65
C LEU A 101 -9.27 -20.97 -1.54
N LEU A 102 -8.07 -21.02 -0.96
CA LEU A 102 -6.83 -21.04 -1.74
C LEU A 102 -6.78 -22.18 -2.75
N ASP A 103 -7.28 -23.36 -2.38
CA ASP A 103 -7.31 -24.54 -3.26
C ASP A 103 -8.32 -24.43 -4.42
N ARG A 104 -9.29 -23.52 -4.31
CA ARG A 104 -10.21 -23.19 -5.40
C ARG A 104 -9.63 -22.14 -6.37
N ILE A 105 -8.59 -21.42 -5.96
CA ILE A 105 -7.98 -20.39 -6.80
C ILE A 105 -6.93 -21.03 -7.73
N PRO A 106 -7.00 -20.80 -9.05
CA PRO A 106 -6.02 -21.33 -9.98
C PRO A 106 -4.57 -20.90 -9.69
N GLY A 107 -3.64 -21.83 -9.95
CA GLY A 107 -2.19 -21.62 -9.89
C GLY A 107 -1.56 -21.91 -8.53
N ASP A 108 -0.24 -21.78 -8.47
CA ASP A 108 0.53 -22.13 -7.27
C ASP A 108 0.23 -21.18 -6.10
N ARG A 109 0.30 -21.76 -4.88
CA ARG A 109 0.23 -20.98 -3.64
C ARG A 109 1.51 -20.16 -3.47
N GLY A 110 1.37 -18.96 -2.93
CA GLY A 110 2.46 -18.04 -2.73
C GLY A 110 2.87 -17.32 -4.02
N GLY A 111 3.75 -16.33 -3.87
CA GLY A 111 4.32 -15.58 -4.98
C GLY A 111 3.30 -14.67 -5.69
N SER A 112 3.61 -14.35 -6.95
CA SER A 112 2.84 -13.42 -7.77
C SER A 112 2.73 -13.95 -9.19
N ILE A 113 1.51 -14.29 -9.61
CA ILE A 113 1.22 -14.85 -10.93
C ILE A 113 0.20 -13.97 -11.62
N PRO A 114 0.54 -13.36 -12.77
CA PRO A 114 -0.40 -12.53 -13.52
C PRO A 114 -1.63 -13.33 -13.97
N VAL A 115 -2.80 -12.69 -13.91
CA VAL A 115 -4.08 -13.26 -14.33
C VAL A 115 -4.78 -12.36 -15.35
N ALA A 116 -5.68 -12.97 -16.12
CA ALA A 116 -6.62 -12.24 -16.97
C ALA A 116 -7.70 -11.54 -16.13
N ILE A 117 -8.48 -10.65 -16.77
CA ILE A 117 -9.52 -9.89 -16.06
C ILE A 117 -10.67 -10.81 -15.62
N GLU A 118 -11.01 -11.81 -16.44
CA GLU A 118 -12.07 -12.78 -16.15
C GLU A 118 -11.69 -13.65 -14.94
N GLU A 119 -10.42 -14.04 -14.84
CA GLU A 119 -9.88 -14.78 -13.69
C GLU A 119 -9.87 -13.91 -12.44
N LEU A 120 -9.46 -12.64 -12.55
CA LEU A 120 -9.52 -11.68 -11.44
C LEU A 120 -10.94 -11.55 -10.88
N ASP A 121 -11.94 -11.38 -11.77
CA ASP A 121 -13.34 -11.24 -11.39
C ASP A 121 -13.89 -12.50 -10.73
N GLY A 122 -13.50 -13.68 -11.23
CA GLY A 122 -13.80 -14.97 -10.60
C GLY A 122 -13.23 -15.08 -9.18
N ILE A 123 -11.95 -14.74 -9.02
CA ILE A 123 -11.29 -14.74 -7.70
C ILE A 123 -11.96 -13.76 -6.74
N LEU A 124 -12.27 -12.54 -7.19
CA LEU A 124 -12.95 -11.54 -6.37
C LEU A 124 -14.35 -11.99 -5.95
N THR A 125 -15.05 -12.75 -6.79
CA THR A 125 -16.36 -13.33 -6.47
C THR A 125 -16.24 -14.39 -5.37
N GLU A 126 -15.29 -15.31 -5.50
CA GLU A 126 -14.99 -16.33 -4.49
C GLU A 126 -14.57 -15.70 -3.14
N VAL A 127 -13.72 -14.68 -3.18
CA VAL A 127 -13.31 -13.93 -1.97
C VAL A 127 -14.51 -13.27 -1.31
N LYS A 128 -15.38 -12.58 -2.06
CA LYS A 128 -16.58 -11.95 -1.51
C LYS A 128 -17.51 -12.98 -0.86
N ALA A 129 -17.74 -14.11 -1.51
CA ALA A 129 -18.56 -15.20 -0.97
C ALA A 129 -17.98 -15.73 0.36
N HIS A 130 -16.66 -15.93 0.42
CA HIS A 130 -15.97 -16.36 1.64
C HIS A 130 -16.05 -15.33 2.77
N VAL A 131 -15.88 -14.03 2.47
CA VAL A 131 -15.99 -12.96 3.46
C VAL A 131 -17.41 -12.86 4.03
N LEU A 132 -18.44 -13.03 3.20
CA LEU A 132 -19.84 -13.03 3.65
C LEU A 132 -20.20 -14.24 4.52
N ALA A 133 -19.51 -15.36 4.33
CA ALA A 133 -19.69 -16.57 5.12
C ALA A 133 -18.97 -16.53 6.48
N SER A 134 -18.08 -15.55 6.72
CA SER A 134 -17.34 -15.42 7.98
C SER A 134 -18.23 -14.91 9.12
N PRO A 135 -18.36 -15.65 10.23
CA PRO A 135 -19.27 -15.33 11.34
C PRO A 135 -18.82 -14.15 12.21
N ASP A 136 -17.57 -13.70 12.05
CA ASP A 136 -16.88 -12.77 12.95
C ASP A 136 -16.95 -11.29 12.53
N GLY A 137 -17.61 -10.97 11.41
CA GLY A 137 -18.03 -9.61 11.03
C GLY A 137 -16.91 -8.58 10.80
N SER A 138 -15.66 -8.93 11.10
CA SER A 138 -14.47 -8.15 10.77
C SER A 138 -14.26 -8.22 9.26
N SER A 139 -14.15 -7.08 8.58
CA SER A 139 -13.86 -7.03 7.14
C SER A 139 -12.54 -7.74 6.84
N LEU A 140 -12.62 -9.03 6.50
CA LEU A 140 -11.48 -9.87 6.11
C LEU A 140 -10.83 -9.38 4.81
N ALA A 141 -11.56 -8.58 4.02
CA ALA A 141 -11.08 -7.94 2.81
C ALA A 141 -10.90 -6.42 2.98
N LYS A 142 -9.79 -5.90 2.46
CA LYS A 142 -9.48 -4.47 2.37
C LYS A 142 -9.04 -4.13 0.95
N THR A 143 -9.58 -3.06 0.40
CA THR A 143 -9.14 -2.48 -0.88
C THR A 143 -8.34 -1.21 -0.62
N ILE A 144 -7.13 -1.12 -1.18
CA ILE A 144 -6.22 0.02 -0.99
C ILE A 144 -5.38 0.28 -2.23
N ALA A 145 -4.88 1.51 -2.41
CA ALA A 145 -3.87 1.77 -3.42
C ALA A 145 -2.65 0.87 -3.20
N GLY A 146 -2.29 0.17 -4.27
CA GLY A 146 -1.24 -0.82 -4.33
C GLY A 146 -0.10 -0.42 -5.26
N GLY A 147 0.78 -1.38 -5.48
CA GLY A 147 1.96 -1.21 -6.32
C GLY A 147 3.18 -0.77 -5.52
N SER A 148 4.33 -1.32 -5.91
CA SER A 148 5.56 -1.19 -5.13
C SER A 148 6.00 0.25 -4.92
N VAL A 149 5.92 1.04 -5.99
CA VAL A 149 6.37 2.43 -5.98
C VAL A 149 5.40 3.29 -5.18
N ALA A 150 4.09 3.14 -5.40
CA ALA A 150 3.07 3.86 -4.63
C ALA A 150 3.19 3.58 -3.12
N ASN A 151 3.39 2.31 -2.73
CA ASN A 151 3.61 1.95 -1.34
C ASN A 151 4.89 2.57 -0.76
N THR A 152 5.97 2.60 -1.55
CA THR A 152 7.25 3.20 -1.13
C THR A 152 7.09 4.70 -0.89
N ILE A 153 6.56 5.46 -1.85
CA ILE A 153 6.41 6.91 -1.70
C ILE A 153 5.41 7.28 -0.61
N ARG A 154 4.34 6.49 -0.43
CA ARG A 154 3.37 6.65 0.67
C ARG A 154 4.04 6.43 2.02
N GLY A 155 4.89 5.41 2.13
CA GLY A 155 5.69 5.14 3.33
C GLY A 155 6.69 6.27 3.62
N LEU A 156 7.38 6.78 2.60
CA LEU A 156 8.32 7.90 2.73
C LEU A 156 7.62 9.19 3.16
N SER A 157 6.48 9.51 2.56
CA SER A 157 5.67 10.68 2.93
C SER A 157 5.13 10.56 4.36
N ALA A 158 4.37 9.50 4.65
CA ALA A 158 3.68 9.37 5.93
C ALA A 158 4.61 9.02 7.11
N GLY A 159 5.68 8.27 6.85
CA GLY A 159 6.60 7.80 7.90
C GLY A 159 7.77 8.74 8.17
N PHE A 160 8.21 9.51 7.17
CA PHE A 160 9.42 10.33 7.24
C PHE A 160 9.20 11.81 6.88
N GLY A 161 7.96 12.21 6.55
CA GLY A 161 7.63 13.61 6.25
C GLY A 161 8.25 14.14 4.95
N LEU A 162 8.70 13.25 4.05
CA LEU A 162 9.34 13.65 2.80
C LEU A 162 8.31 14.07 1.76
N SER A 163 8.58 15.18 1.05
CA SER A 163 7.73 15.62 -0.05
C SER A 163 7.85 14.67 -1.24
N CYS A 164 6.79 13.88 -1.46
CA CYS A 164 6.78 12.81 -2.45
C CYS A 164 5.72 13.05 -3.53
N GLY A 165 6.00 12.61 -4.76
CA GLY A 165 5.04 12.62 -5.87
C GLY A 165 5.05 11.31 -6.65
N ILE A 166 4.07 11.15 -7.53
CA ILE A 166 3.97 9.98 -8.41
C ILE A 166 3.77 10.38 -9.88
N ILE A 167 4.49 9.70 -10.78
CA ILE A 167 4.22 9.68 -12.22
C ILE A 167 3.57 8.34 -12.53
N GLY A 168 2.42 8.37 -13.21
CA GLY A 168 1.72 7.16 -13.60
C GLY A 168 0.44 7.46 -14.37
N ALA A 169 -0.33 6.41 -14.66
CA ALA A 169 -1.68 6.55 -15.18
C ALA A 169 -2.68 5.69 -14.40
N CYS A 170 -3.90 6.17 -14.23
CA CYS A 170 -5.02 5.42 -13.69
C CYS A 170 -6.20 5.46 -14.67
N GLY A 171 -7.07 4.46 -14.57
CA GLY A 171 -8.31 4.40 -15.33
C GLY A 171 -9.30 5.48 -14.88
N ASP A 172 -10.34 5.67 -15.67
CA ASP A 172 -11.52 6.48 -15.33
C ASP A 172 -12.59 5.69 -14.56
N ASP A 173 -12.18 4.58 -13.96
CA ASP A 173 -12.99 3.65 -13.20
C ASP A 173 -12.96 3.91 -11.68
N ASP A 174 -13.75 3.12 -10.95
CA ASP A 174 -13.87 3.20 -9.48
C ASP A 174 -12.54 2.96 -8.78
N GLN A 175 -11.74 2.04 -9.31
CA GLN A 175 -10.42 1.71 -8.79
C GLN A 175 -9.43 2.86 -9.00
N GLY A 176 -9.51 3.57 -10.13
CA GLY A 176 -8.73 4.79 -10.39
C GLY A 176 -9.08 5.90 -9.41
N ARG A 177 -10.38 6.10 -9.14
CA ARG A 177 -10.84 7.07 -8.13
C ARG A 177 -10.37 6.70 -6.72
N LEU A 178 -10.42 5.42 -6.37
CA LEU A 178 -9.88 4.91 -5.10
C LEU A 178 -8.39 5.17 -4.98
N PHE A 179 -7.62 4.89 -6.03
CA PHE A 179 -6.18 5.13 -6.05
C PHE A 179 -5.86 6.61 -5.85
N VAL A 180 -6.50 7.50 -6.61
CA VAL A 180 -6.34 8.97 -6.51
C VAL A 180 -6.68 9.45 -5.10
N SER A 181 -7.82 9.03 -4.55
CA SER A 181 -8.26 9.41 -3.20
C SER A 181 -7.25 8.96 -2.15
N ASN A 182 -6.79 7.71 -2.21
CA ASN A 182 -5.81 7.19 -1.27
C ASN A 182 -4.47 7.94 -1.32
N MET A 183 -3.95 8.21 -2.52
CA MET A 183 -2.68 8.92 -2.68
C MET A 183 -2.78 10.38 -2.21
N THR A 184 -3.90 11.04 -2.51
CA THR A 184 -4.18 12.41 -2.05
C THR A 184 -4.29 12.48 -0.53
N PHE A 185 -4.99 11.52 0.08
CA PHE A 185 -5.13 11.43 1.54
C PHE A 185 -3.77 11.32 2.25
N HIS A 186 -2.79 10.66 1.61
CA HIS A 186 -1.42 10.54 2.13
C HIS A 186 -0.46 11.66 1.69
N GLY A 187 -1.00 12.78 1.18
CA GLY A 187 -0.21 13.97 0.83
C GLY A 187 0.73 13.79 -0.36
N ILE A 188 0.51 12.76 -1.20
CA ILE A 188 1.34 12.52 -2.36
C ILE A 188 0.97 13.50 -3.48
N ASN A 189 1.97 14.14 -4.07
CA ASN A 189 1.77 15.00 -5.23
C ASN A 189 1.40 14.15 -6.47
N ILE A 190 0.12 14.22 -6.86
CA ILE A 190 -0.45 13.49 -8.00
C ILE A 190 -0.59 14.33 -9.27
N SER A 191 0.03 15.52 -9.34
CA SER A 191 -0.06 16.40 -10.53
C SER A 191 0.42 15.75 -11.84
N ARG A 192 1.22 14.67 -11.72
CA ARG A 192 1.77 13.89 -12.84
C ARG A 192 1.12 12.50 -12.99
N LEU A 193 0.03 12.24 -12.26
CA LEU A 193 -0.82 11.06 -12.45
C LEU A 193 -1.86 11.37 -13.52
N ARG A 194 -1.90 10.59 -14.61
CA ARG A 194 -2.82 10.82 -15.72
C ARG A 194 -4.04 9.91 -15.61
N SER A 195 -5.23 10.50 -15.55
CA SER A 195 -6.46 9.75 -15.79
C SER A 195 -6.63 9.47 -17.28
N LYS A 196 -6.97 8.24 -17.64
CA LYS A 196 -7.16 7.78 -19.03
C LYS A 196 -8.40 6.89 -19.10
N LYS A 197 -9.07 6.88 -20.26
CA LYS A 197 -10.15 5.93 -20.54
C LYS A 197 -9.66 4.49 -20.44
N GLY A 198 -10.31 3.66 -19.63
CA GLY A 198 -10.01 2.25 -19.46
C GLY A 198 -9.82 1.85 -17.99
N PHE A 199 -9.32 0.64 -17.77
CA PHE A 199 -9.25 0.05 -16.44
C PHE A 199 -7.97 0.44 -15.68
N THR A 200 -8.10 0.60 -14.37
CA THR A 200 -6.97 0.63 -13.44
C THR A 200 -6.52 -0.79 -13.15
N ALA A 201 -5.21 -1.01 -12.99
CA ALA A 201 -4.71 -2.34 -12.66
C ALA A 201 -5.19 -2.77 -11.27
N GLN A 202 -5.38 -4.06 -11.07
CA GLN A 202 -5.84 -4.62 -9.81
C GLN A 202 -4.98 -5.82 -9.43
N CYS A 203 -4.85 -6.10 -8.14
CA CYS A 203 -4.19 -7.30 -7.63
C CYS A 203 -5.01 -7.87 -6.49
N VAL A 204 -5.38 -9.15 -6.58
CA VAL A 204 -5.90 -9.86 -5.40
C VAL A 204 -4.73 -10.40 -4.61
N CYS A 205 -4.69 -10.07 -3.32
CA CYS A 205 -3.67 -10.47 -2.37
C CYS A 205 -4.31 -11.37 -1.31
N LEU A 206 -4.20 -12.68 -1.49
CA LEU A 206 -4.74 -13.67 -0.58
C LEU A 206 -3.72 -13.97 0.51
N VAL A 207 -4.11 -13.81 1.77
CA VAL A 207 -3.25 -13.97 2.95
C VAL A 207 -3.72 -15.19 3.73
N ASP A 208 -2.88 -16.20 3.83
CA ASP A 208 -3.17 -17.39 4.65
C ASP A 208 -2.97 -17.12 6.16
N GLU A 209 -3.29 -18.11 6.99
CA GLU A 209 -3.14 -18.02 8.45
C GLU A 209 -1.69 -17.81 8.91
N LEU A 210 -0.71 -18.28 8.11
CA LEU A 210 0.72 -18.11 8.37
C LEU A 210 1.25 -16.76 7.87
N GLY A 211 0.43 -15.97 7.18
CA GLY A 211 0.78 -14.68 6.61
C GLY A 211 1.46 -14.76 5.23
N ASN A 212 1.53 -15.94 4.61
CA ASN A 212 2.00 -16.06 3.24
C ASN A 212 1.01 -15.39 2.30
N ARG A 213 1.54 -14.77 1.25
CA ARG A 213 0.74 -14.02 0.28
C ARG A 213 0.77 -14.72 -1.06
N THR A 214 -0.43 -15.02 -1.58
CA THR A 214 -0.65 -15.46 -2.95
C THR A 214 -1.23 -14.29 -3.71
N MET A 215 -0.46 -13.73 -4.64
CA MET A 215 -0.83 -12.53 -5.39
C MET A 215 -1.24 -12.87 -6.83
N ARG A 216 -2.33 -12.24 -7.29
CA ARG A 216 -2.89 -12.39 -8.64
C ARG A 216 -3.08 -11.03 -9.29
N PRO A 217 -2.01 -10.40 -9.80
CA PRO A 217 -2.10 -9.11 -10.50
C PRO A 217 -2.72 -9.24 -11.89
N CYS A 218 -3.68 -8.37 -12.20
CA CYS A 218 -4.23 -8.18 -13.54
C CYS A 218 -3.74 -6.85 -14.12
N LEU A 219 -2.79 -6.94 -15.08
CA LEU A 219 -2.09 -5.77 -15.66
C LEU A 219 -2.34 -5.58 -17.17
N SER A 220 -2.82 -6.61 -17.88
CA SER A 220 -2.81 -6.69 -19.35
C SER A 220 -3.60 -5.57 -20.03
N ASN A 221 -4.74 -5.19 -19.46
CA ASN A 221 -5.64 -4.16 -20.01
C ASN A 221 -5.60 -2.84 -19.22
N ALA A 222 -4.69 -2.72 -18.27
CA ALA A 222 -4.60 -1.54 -17.45
C ALA A 222 -3.99 -0.36 -18.23
N VAL A 223 -4.56 0.81 -18.03
CA VAL A 223 -3.98 2.04 -18.58
C VAL A 223 -2.62 2.30 -17.97
N LYS A 224 -1.67 2.73 -18.79
CA LYS A 224 -0.31 3.04 -18.37
C LYS A 224 0.20 4.32 -19.05
N VAL A 225 1.14 5.00 -18.41
CA VAL A 225 1.96 6.00 -19.12
C VAL A 225 2.84 5.27 -20.13
N GLN A 226 2.99 5.89 -21.29
CA GLN A 226 3.85 5.41 -22.36
C GLN A 226 4.90 6.49 -22.61
N VAL A 227 6.11 6.07 -22.95
CA VAL A 227 7.13 7.00 -23.44
C VAL A 227 6.72 7.39 -24.86
N LEU A 228 6.84 8.68 -25.19
CA LEU A 228 6.71 9.11 -26.58
C LEU A 228 7.81 8.42 -27.39
N ALA A 229 7.40 7.65 -28.40
CA ALA A 229 8.32 7.00 -29.34
C ALA A 229 8.86 8.02 -30.35
#